data_AF-A0A3P7JB83-F1
#
_entry.id   AF-A0A3P7JB83-F1
#
_cell.length_a   1.000
_cell.length_b   1.000
_cell.length_c   1.000
_cell.angle_alpha   90.00
_cell.angle_beta   90.00
_cell.angle_gamma   90.00
#
_symmetry.space_group_name_H-M   'P 1'
#
loop_
_entity.id
_entity.type
_entity.pdbx_description
1 polymer ?
#
loop_
_entity_poly.entity_id
_entity_poly.type
_entity_poly.pdbx_seq_one_letter_code
_entity_poly.pdbx_strand_id
1 'polypeptide(L)'
;MRVAVPEEALSDNGDRSTRPLMRELMEMICPRVSFGCMRPALQSPRVEELLMKMDEQPIYTRYKVGIMLCRAGQSTEEHMYNNEHSSAAFDEFLDFIGQRVRLKGWDQYKGGLDTRGDTTGTHSIYCEYQAHELSRKRHIGNDMVTVVFQEPGALPFSPIAVRSHFQHVFIIVRVHNACTDNVSY
;
A
#
# COMPACT_ATOMS: atom_id res chain seq x y z
N MET A 1 1.52 16.92 13.94
CA MET A 1 1.26 17.64 15.21
C MET A 1 -0.23 17.91 15.27
N ARG A 2 -0.96 17.36 16.24
CA ARG A 2 -2.40 17.62 16.43
C ARG A 2 -2.52 18.67 17.56
N VAL A 3 -3.35 19.68 17.38
CA VAL A 3 -3.53 20.79 18.33
C VAL A 3 -5.01 20.90 18.67
N ALA A 4 -5.34 20.92 19.96
CA ALA A 4 -6.67 21.23 20.45
C ALA A 4 -6.68 22.66 21.00
N VAL A 5 -7.73 23.42 20.68
CA VAL A 5 -7.97 24.77 21.19
C VAL A 5 -9.12 24.67 22.18
N PRO A 6 -8.92 25.00 23.46
CA PRO A 6 -9.98 25.04 24.44
C PRO A 6 -11.08 26.02 24.03
N GLU A 7 -12.33 25.70 24.36
CA GLU A 7 -13.49 26.52 24.00
C GLU A 7 -13.40 27.95 24.59
N GLU A 8 -12.76 28.09 25.75
CA GLU A 8 -12.54 29.36 26.43
C GLU A 8 -11.70 30.31 25.56
N ALA A 9 -10.74 29.77 24.79
CA ALA A 9 -9.89 30.56 23.90
C ALA A 9 -10.61 31.06 22.63
N LEU A 10 -11.78 30.49 22.31
CA LEU A 10 -12.61 30.86 21.15
C LEU A 10 -13.80 31.74 21.55
N SER A 11 -14.23 31.67 22.80
CA SER A 11 -15.33 32.47 23.33
C SER A 11 -14.97 33.97 23.44
N ASP A 12 -15.93 34.87 23.19
CA ASP A 12 -15.75 36.31 23.39
C ASP A 12 -15.76 36.73 24.88
N ASN A 13 -16.23 35.83 25.76
CA ASN A 13 -16.31 36.03 27.21
C ASN A 13 -15.18 35.34 28.01
N GLY A 14 -14.31 34.57 27.33
CA GLY A 14 -13.18 33.89 27.97
C GLY A 14 -12.10 34.86 28.43
N ASP A 15 -11.21 34.40 29.30
CA ASP A 15 -10.08 35.20 29.79
C ASP A 15 -9.28 35.74 28.59
N ARG A 16 -9.33 37.07 28.40
CA ARG A 16 -8.73 37.79 27.26
C ARG A 16 -7.23 37.49 27.10
N SER A 17 -6.57 36.97 28.14
CA SER A 17 -5.14 36.65 28.15
C SER A 17 -4.75 35.43 27.30
N THR A 18 -5.63 34.45 27.10
CA THR A 18 -5.28 33.16 26.47
C THR A 18 -5.50 33.13 24.95
N ARG A 19 -6.43 33.94 24.45
CA ARG A 19 -6.78 34.03 23.02
C ARG A 19 -5.64 34.54 22.11
N PRO A 20 -4.84 35.56 22.49
CA PRO A 20 -3.68 35.99 21.70
C PRO A 20 -2.63 34.89 21.60
N LEU A 21 -2.33 34.21 22.72
CA LEU A 21 -1.36 33.11 22.76
C LEU A 21 -1.81 31.94 21.87
N MET A 22 -3.09 31.57 21.90
CA MET A 22 -3.63 30.52 21.05
C MET A 22 -3.60 30.88 19.56
N ARG A 23 -3.82 32.15 19.23
CA ARG A 23 -3.67 32.65 17.87
C ARG A 23 -2.23 32.56 17.39
N GLU A 24 -1.27 33.01 18.20
CA GLU A 24 0.17 32.92 17.87
C GLU A 24 0.62 31.46 17.70
N LEU A 25 0.20 30.55 18.60
CA LEU A 25 0.48 29.12 18.48
C LEU A 25 -0.10 28.52 17.19
N MET A 26 -1.32 28.90 16.81
CA MET A 26 -1.92 28.43 15.55
C MET A 26 -1.25 29.02 14.32
N GLU A 27 -0.84 30.29 14.35
CA GLU A 27 -0.06 30.91 13.27
C GLU A 27 1.31 30.24 13.11
N MET A 28 1.92 29.76 14.20
CA MET A 28 3.17 28.99 14.14
C MET A 28 2.97 27.56 13.61
N ILE A 29 1.95 26.84 14.10
CA ILE A 29 1.78 25.41 13.79
C ILE A 29 1.06 25.20 12.45
N CYS A 30 0.08 26.05 12.14
CA CYS A 30 -0.81 25.94 10.98
C CYS A 30 -1.06 27.32 10.31
N PRO A 31 -0.03 27.98 9.75
CA PRO A 31 -0.13 29.36 9.23
C PRO A 31 -1.16 29.56 8.11
N ARG A 32 -1.60 28.49 7.45
CA ARG A 32 -2.60 28.53 6.38
C ARG A 32 -4.05 28.52 6.89
N VAL A 33 -4.26 28.26 8.18
CA VAL A 33 -5.60 28.21 8.79
C VAL A 33 -5.87 29.55 9.49
N SER A 34 -6.88 30.28 9.04
CA SER A 34 -7.27 31.53 9.69
C SER A 34 -7.95 31.24 11.02
N PHE A 35 -7.48 31.86 12.11
CA PHE A 35 -8.10 31.70 13.43
C PHE A 35 -9.60 32.09 13.42
N GLY A 36 -10.01 33.03 12.56
CA GLY A 36 -11.39 33.50 12.47
C GLY A 36 -12.39 32.48 11.89
N CYS A 37 -11.92 31.42 11.23
CA CYS A 37 -12.81 30.36 10.74
C CYS A 37 -12.99 29.20 11.75
N MET A 38 -12.30 29.23 12.89
CA MET A 38 -12.46 28.22 13.92
C MET A 38 -13.74 28.44 14.73
N ARG A 39 -14.36 27.33 15.13
CA ARG A 39 -15.56 27.29 15.97
C ARG A 39 -15.32 26.32 17.11
N PRO A 40 -15.83 26.60 18.33
CA PRO A 40 -15.82 25.62 19.40
C PRO A 40 -16.43 24.29 18.93
N ALA A 41 -15.78 23.20 19.27
CA ALA A 41 -16.38 21.89 19.10
C ALA A 41 -17.54 21.75 20.10
N LEU A 42 -18.62 21.08 19.68
CA LEU A 42 -19.71 20.74 20.60
C LEU A 42 -19.18 19.78 21.67
N GLN A 43 -19.38 20.12 22.94
CA GLN A 43 -19.07 19.21 24.05
C GLN A 43 -20.03 18.02 24.01
N SER A 44 -19.61 16.96 23.33
CA SER A 44 -20.39 15.75 23.16
C SER A 44 -19.44 14.54 23.15
N PRO A 45 -19.80 13.44 23.85
CA PRO A 45 -19.04 12.18 23.77
C PRO A 45 -18.84 11.71 22.33
N ARG A 46 -19.76 12.05 21.42
CA ARG A 46 -19.66 11.71 19.99
C ARG A 46 -18.48 12.39 19.29
N VAL A 47 -18.10 13.60 19.69
CA VAL A 47 -16.94 14.31 19.14
C VAL A 47 -15.66 13.65 19.62
N GLU A 48 -15.57 13.32 20.91
CA GLU A 48 -14.44 12.59 21.49
C GLU A 48 -14.27 11.21 20.84
N GLU A 49 -15.35 10.45 20.66
CA GLU A 49 -15.32 9.17 19.95
C GLU A 49 -14.84 9.31 18.49
N LEU A 50 -15.25 10.37 17.79
CA LEU A 50 -14.82 10.61 16.41
C LEU A 50 -13.34 10.97 16.35
N LEU A 51 -12.87 11.83 17.26
CA LEU A 51 -11.46 12.20 17.37
C LEU A 51 -10.61 10.98 17.72
N MET A 52 -11.06 10.14 18.66
CA MET A 52 -10.40 8.87 18.95
C MET A 52 -10.34 7.97 17.72
N LYS A 53 -11.44 7.79 16.98
CA LYS A 53 -11.42 7.02 15.70
C LYS A 53 -10.49 7.62 14.65
N MET A 54 -10.30 8.94 14.63
CA MET A 54 -9.35 9.63 13.74
C MET A 54 -7.89 9.48 14.20
N ASP A 55 -7.64 9.39 15.50
CA ASP A 55 -6.32 9.10 16.10
C ASP A 55 -5.95 7.62 15.91
N GLU A 56 -6.91 6.73 16.11
CA GLU A 56 -6.82 5.28 15.93
C GLU A 56 -6.85 4.84 14.48
N GLN A 57 -6.93 5.78 13.50
CA GLN A 57 -6.84 5.39 12.10
C GLN A 57 -5.54 4.61 11.89
N PRO A 58 -5.63 3.31 11.56
CA PRO A 58 -4.46 2.47 11.55
C PRO A 58 -3.51 2.96 10.46
N ILE A 59 -2.24 3.08 10.81
CA ILE A 59 -1.17 3.10 9.82
C ILE A 59 -1.32 1.76 9.08
N TYR A 60 -1.50 1.81 7.76
CA TYR A 60 -1.67 0.60 6.97
C TYR A 60 -0.41 -0.27 7.07
N THR A 61 -0.49 -1.35 7.85
CA THR A 61 0.61 -2.31 8.00
C THR A 61 0.50 -3.50 7.04
N ARG A 62 -0.53 -3.52 6.19
CA ARG A 62 -0.84 -4.64 5.30
C ARG A 62 -0.87 -4.17 3.86
N TYR A 63 -0.03 -4.77 3.04
CA TYR A 63 0.13 -4.42 1.64
C TYR A 63 -0.10 -5.62 0.74
N LYS A 64 -0.77 -5.36 -0.39
CA LYS A 64 -0.87 -6.32 -1.48
C LYS A 64 -0.09 -5.77 -2.66
N VAL A 65 0.75 -6.62 -3.25
CA VAL A 65 1.56 -6.25 -4.39
C VAL A 65 1.35 -7.30 -5.48
N GLY A 66 0.98 -6.85 -6.66
CA GLY A 66 0.87 -7.73 -7.81
C GLY A 66 2.25 -8.11 -8.33
N ILE A 67 2.45 -9.36 -8.74
CA ILE A 67 3.72 -9.78 -9.38
C ILE A 67 3.40 -10.48 -10.69
N MET A 68 3.84 -9.87 -11.79
CA MET A 68 3.61 -10.31 -13.17
C MET A 68 4.91 -10.85 -13.77
N LEU A 69 4.83 -11.98 -14.46
CA LEU A 69 5.93 -12.53 -15.25
C LEU A 69 5.85 -11.99 -16.68
N CYS A 70 6.96 -11.44 -17.17
CA CYS A 70 7.16 -10.97 -18.54
C CYS A 70 8.28 -11.79 -19.19
N ARG A 71 7.89 -12.72 -20.06
CA ARG A 71 8.82 -13.62 -20.76
C ARG A 71 9.46 -12.96 -21.97
N ALA A 72 10.46 -13.64 -22.54
CA ALA A 72 11.08 -13.24 -23.79
C ALA A 72 10.03 -12.97 -24.89
N GLY A 73 10.18 -11.83 -25.59
CA GLY A 73 9.25 -11.41 -26.64
C GLY A 73 7.89 -10.87 -26.19
N GLN A 74 7.55 -10.92 -24.89
CA GLN A 74 6.30 -10.35 -24.38
C GLN A 74 6.43 -8.84 -24.15
N SER A 75 5.37 -8.10 -24.46
CA SER A 75 5.24 -6.65 -24.18
C SER A 75 3.83 -6.20 -23.76
N THR A 76 2.81 -7.06 -23.92
CA THR A 76 1.42 -6.70 -23.66
C THR A 76 0.91 -7.37 -22.39
N GLU A 77 0.01 -6.66 -21.70
CA GLU A 77 -0.69 -7.14 -20.51
C GLU A 77 -1.34 -8.52 -20.74
N GLU A 78 -2.03 -8.69 -21.86
CA GLU A 78 -2.70 -9.94 -22.23
C GLU A 78 -1.74 -11.12 -22.33
N HIS A 79 -0.60 -10.97 -23.02
CA HIS A 79 0.39 -12.04 -23.13
C HIS A 79 0.97 -12.41 -21.76
N MET A 80 1.21 -11.43 -20.90
CA MET A 80 1.78 -11.66 -19.56
C MET A 80 0.79 -12.34 -18.61
N TYR A 81 -0.51 -12.00 -18.67
CA TYR A 81 -1.55 -12.67 -17.87
C TYR A 81 -1.81 -14.11 -18.29
N ASN A 82 -1.61 -14.43 -19.58
CA ASN A 82 -1.81 -15.77 -20.11
C ASN A 82 -0.63 -16.73 -19.83
N ASN A 83 0.37 -16.29 -19.06
CA ASN A 83 1.45 -17.18 -18.60
C ASN A 83 0.90 -18.22 -17.60
N GLU A 84 0.81 -19.48 -18.02
CA GLU A 84 0.31 -20.58 -17.16
C GLU A 84 1.38 -21.19 -16.25
N HIS A 85 2.65 -21.10 -16.67
CA HIS A 85 3.78 -21.69 -15.97
C HIS A 85 4.80 -20.64 -15.54
N SER A 86 5.45 -20.87 -14.39
CA SER A 86 6.63 -20.12 -13.96
C SER A 86 7.87 -20.56 -14.74
N SER A 87 8.98 -19.84 -14.54
CA SER A 87 10.31 -20.24 -14.97
C SER A 87 11.21 -20.38 -13.76
N ALA A 88 12.34 -21.06 -13.90
CA ALA A 88 13.32 -21.21 -12.83
C ALA A 88 13.79 -19.84 -12.30
N ALA A 89 14.08 -18.90 -13.20
CA ALA A 89 14.48 -17.54 -12.84
C ALA A 89 13.39 -16.79 -12.06
N PHE A 90 12.13 -16.98 -12.45
CA PHE A 90 11.01 -16.36 -11.75
C PHE A 90 10.79 -17.01 -10.38
N ASP A 91 10.88 -18.34 -10.28
CA ASP A 91 10.73 -19.04 -9.01
C ASP A 91 11.85 -18.67 -8.03
N GLU A 92 13.10 -18.55 -8.48
CA GLU A 92 14.23 -18.04 -7.69
C GLU A 92 13.95 -16.62 -7.16
N PHE A 93 13.45 -15.73 -8.01
CA PHE A 93 13.06 -14.39 -7.60
C PHE A 93 11.91 -14.41 -6.58
N LEU A 94 10.90 -15.26 -6.79
CA LEU A 94 9.77 -15.39 -5.86
C LEU A 94 10.21 -15.91 -4.49
N ASP A 95 11.19 -16.81 -4.44
CA ASP A 95 11.76 -17.34 -3.20
C ASP A 95 12.66 -16.30 -2.50
N PHE A 96 13.29 -15.41 -3.26
CA PHE A 96 14.06 -14.28 -2.72
C PHE A 96 13.18 -13.23 -2.04
N ILE A 97 12.04 -12.86 -2.63
CA ILE A 97 11.19 -11.79 -2.12
C ILE A 97 10.31 -12.19 -0.91
N GLY A 98 10.16 -13.48 -0.65
CA GLY A 98 9.34 -13.95 0.45
C GLY A 98 9.12 -15.46 0.48
N GLN A 99 8.33 -15.90 1.44
CA GLN A 99 8.03 -17.29 1.66
C GLN A 99 6.83 -17.74 0.82
N ARG A 100 6.96 -18.89 0.13
CA ARG A 100 5.82 -19.53 -0.52
C ARG A 100 4.90 -20.18 0.53
N VAL A 101 3.65 -19.73 0.60
CA VAL A 101 2.64 -20.19 1.57
C VAL A 101 1.45 -20.83 0.88
N ARG A 102 0.91 -21.90 1.49
CA ARG A 102 -0.33 -22.55 1.05
C ARG A 102 -1.50 -21.65 1.44
N LEU A 103 -2.36 -21.31 0.48
CA LEU A 103 -3.51 -20.44 0.73
C LEU A 103 -4.63 -21.15 1.50
N LYS A 104 -4.86 -22.43 1.20
CA LYS A 104 -5.90 -23.21 1.88
C LYS A 104 -5.56 -23.35 3.37
N GLY A 105 -6.43 -22.82 4.23
CA GLY A 105 -6.20 -22.80 5.68
C GLY A 105 -5.28 -21.69 6.19
N TRP A 106 -4.85 -20.76 5.31
CA TRP A 106 -4.05 -19.60 5.72
C TRP A 106 -4.85 -18.64 6.59
N ASP A 107 -4.30 -18.30 7.76
CA ASP A 107 -4.94 -17.49 8.80
C ASP A 107 -4.34 -16.07 8.92
N GLN A 108 -3.22 -15.79 8.27
CA GLN A 108 -2.62 -14.45 8.20
C GLN A 108 -3.18 -13.61 7.04
N TYR A 109 -2.57 -12.44 6.76
CA TYR A 109 -3.07 -11.53 5.74
C TYR A 109 -3.09 -12.15 4.33
N LYS A 110 -4.29 -12.46 3.85
CA LYS A 110 -4.52 -13.10 2.55
C LYS A 110 -4.58 -12.14 1.36
N GLY A 111 -4.50 -10.83 1.58
CA GLY A 111 -4.56 -9.83 0.51
C GLY A 111 -5.87 -9.79 -0.30
N GLY A 112 -6.87 -10.62 0.00
CA GLY A 112 -8.07 -10.85 -0.83
C GLY A 112 -7.99 -12.08 -1.73
N LEU A 113 -7.11 -13.02 -1.44
CA LEU A 113 -7.07 -14.37 -2.01
C LEU A 113 -8.05 -15.31 -1.31
N ASP A 114 -8.45 -16.36 -2.01
CA ASP A 114 -9.25 -17.44 -1.47
C ASP A 114 -8.40 -18.39 -0.61
N THR A 115 -8.82 -18.58 0.64
CA THR A 115 -8.17 -19.48 1.60
C THR A 115 -8.98 -20.74 1.91
N ARG A 116 -10.08 -20.98 1.17
CA ARG A 116 -11.00 -22.10 1.39
C ARG A 116 -11.04 -23.05 0.20
N GLY A 117 -11.23 -22.51 -1.00
CA GLY A 117 -11.60 -23.27 -2.20
C GLY A 117 -10.54 -23.33 -3.32
N ASP A 118 -9.32 -22.82 -3.09
CA ASP A 118 -8.22 -22.76 -4.08
C ASP A 118 -8.57 -22.02 -5.39
N THR A 119 -9.63 -21.21 -5.40
CA THR A 119 -10.14 -20.55 -6.62
C THR A 119 -9.20 -19.49 -7.18
N THR A 120 -8.36 -18.90 -6.32
CA THR A 120 -7.34 -17.90 -6.72
C THR A 120 -5.93 -18.49 -6.85
N GLY A 121 -5.83 -19.82 -6.99
CA GLY A 121 -4.58 -20.56 -6.94
C GLY A 121 -4.33 -21.20 -5.58
N THR A 122 -3.32 -22.08 -5.54
CA THR A 122 -3.04 -22.92 -4.36
C THR A 122 -2.03 -22.29 -3.40
N HIS A 123 -1.12 -21.48 -3.92
CA HIS A 123 -0.03 -20.88 -3.16
C HIS A 123 0.12 -19.40 -3.52
N SER A 124 0.70 -18.64 -2.60
CA SER A 124 1.16 -17.28 -2.83
C SER A 124 2.52 -17.05 -2.17
N ILE A 125 3.09 -15.86 -2.37
CA ILE A 125 4.27 -15.39 -1.67
C ILE A 125 3.84 -14.42 -0.58
N TYR A 126 4.34 -14.66 0.63
CA TYR A 126 4.10 -13.87 1.82
C TYR A 126 5.44 -13.43 2.43
N CYS A 127 5.53 -12.18 2.87
CA CYS A 127 6.69 -11.67 3.60
C CYS A 127 6.22 -10.75 4.73
N GLU A 128 6.85 -10.87 5.89
CA GLU A 128 6.69 -9.93 6.99
C GLU A 128 7.98 -9.12 7.13
N TYR A 129 7.89 -7.80 6.92
CA TYR A 129 9.04 -6.89 7.04
C TYR A 129 8.70 -5.72 7.94
N GLN A 130 9.45 -5.54 9.03
CA GLN A 130 9.23 -4.47 10.00
C GLN A 130 7.76 -4.37 10.48
N ALA A 131 7.15 -5.52 10.79
CA ALA A 131 5.73 -5.66 11.15
C ALA A 131 4.72 -5.30 10.04
N HIS A 132 5.15 -5.28 8.78
CA HIS A 132 4.29 -5.12 7.62
C HIS A 132 4.15 -6.43 6.84
N GLU A 133 2.91 -6.80 6.50
CA GLU A 133 2.58 -8.04 5.79
C GLU A 133 2.42 -7.77 4.28
N LEU A 134 3.15 -8.49 3.43
CA LEU A 134 3.11 -8.41 1.96
C LEU A 134 2.59 -9.71 1.37
N SER A 135 1.53 -9.65 0.57
CA SER A 135 0.97 -10.84 -0.12
C SER A 135 0.86 -10.63 -1.63
N ARG A 136 1.35 -11.62 -2.41
CA ARG A 136 1.19 -11.66 -3.88
C ARG A 136 -0.24 -12.02 -4.28
N LYS A 137 -0.75 -11.49 -5.39
CA LYS A 137 -1.96 -12.01 -6.05
C LYS A 137 -1.69 -12.66 -7.40
N ARG A 138 -2.42 -13.74 -7.72
CA ARG A 138 -2.48 -14.33 -9.07
C ARG A 138 -3.36 -13.49 -10.03
N HIS A 139 -4.34 -12.75 -9.49
CA HIS A 139 -5.16 -11.80 -10.26
C HIS A 139 -4.75 -10.36 -9.89
N ILE A 140 -4.03 -9.69 -10.77
CA ILE A 140 -3.33 -8.43 -10.46
C ILE A 140 -4.05 -7.15 -10.91
N GLY A 141 -5.29 -7.24 -11.41
CA GLY A 141 -6.03 -6.05 -11.89
C GLY A 141 -6.46 -5.03 -10.84
N ASN A 142 -6.38 -5.32 -9.53
CA ASN A 142 -6.92 -4.44 -8.47
C ASN A 142 -5.85 -3.87 -7.53
N ASP A 143 -4.57 -4.17 -7.74
CA ASP A 143 -3.48 -3.74 -6.86
C ASP A 143 -2.96 -2.35 -7.27
N MET A 144 -2.59 -1.50 -6.30
CA MET A 144 -2.08 -0.16 -6.59
C MET A 144 -0.64 -0.20 -7.15
N VAL A 145 0.12 -1.21 -6.71
CA VAL A 145 1.52 -1.45 -7.06
C VAL A 145 1.67 -2.84 -7.68
N THR A 146 2.32 -2.90 -8.85
CA THR A 146 2.63 -4.15 -9.57
C THR A 146 4.12 -4.23 -9.87
N VAL A 147 4.76 -5.32 -9.47
CA VAL A 147 6.12 -5.69 -9.88
C VAL A 147 6.03 -6.49 -11.18
N VAL A 148 6.79 -6.10 -12.20
CA VAL A 148 6.91 -6.81 -13.47
C VAL A 148 8.32 -7.42 -13.53
N PHE A 149 8.39 -8.74 -13.43
CA PHE A 149 9.64 -9.48 -13.55
C PHE A 149 9.91 -9.79 -15.02
N GLN A 150 11.02 -9.27 -15.57
CA GLN A 150 11.41 -9.44 -16.95
C GLN A 150 12.53 -10.46 -17.10
N GLU A 151 12.28 -11.48 -17.93
CA GLU A 151 13.30 -12.42 -18.39
C GLU A 151 14.19 -11.82 -19.48
N PRO A 152 15.40 -12.36 -19.69
CA PRO A 152 16.23 -12.00 -20.83
C PRO A 152 15.46 -12.10 -22.16
N GLY A 153 15.50 -11.02 -22.95
CA GLY A 153 14.77 -10.93 -24.21
C GLY A 153 13.32 -10.45 -24.10
N ALA A 154 12.83 -10.11 -22.91
CA ALA A 154 11.56 -9.41 -22.76
C ALA A 154 11.63 -8.03 -23.45
N LEU A 155 10.53 -7.61 -24.07
CA LEU A 155 10.46 -6.31 -24.72
C LEU A 155 10.29 -5.19 -23.67
N PRO A 156 10.56 -3.92 -24.02
CA PRO A 156 10.31 -2.81 -23.10
C PRO A 156 8.86 -2.79 -22.60
N PHE A 157 8.69 -2.78 -21.29
CA PHE A 157 7.37 -2.63 -20.67
C PHE A 157 6.91 -1.17 -20.77
N SER A 158 5.65 -0.98 -21.15
CA SER A 158 4.98 0.33 -21.11
C SER A 158 3.78 0.25 -20.18
N PRO A 159 3.67 1.12 -19.16
CA PRO A 159 2.47 1.20 -18.31
C PRO A 159 1.18 1.44 -19.11
N ILE A 160 1.27 2.08 -20.29
CA ILE A 160 0.13 2.33 -21.19
C ILE A 160 -0.47 1.01 -21.71
N ALA A 161 0.33 -0.06 -21.76
CA ALA A 161 -0.14 -1.37 -22.21
C ALA A 161 -1.07 -2.06 -21.19
N VAL A 162 -1.19 -1.52 -19.97
CA VAL A 162 -2.04 -2.04 -18.91
C VAL A 162 -3.37 -1.29 -18.87
N ARG A 163 -4.48 -2.03 -18.89
CA ARG A 163 -5.84 -1.48 -18.94
C ARG A 163 -6.49 -1.26 -17.57
N SER A 164 -5.81 -1.57 -16.47
CA SER A 164 -6.37 -1.44 -15.12
C SER A 164 -6.45 0.01 -14.64
N HIS A 165 -7.60 0.41 -14.08
CA HIS A 165 -7.79 1.68 -13.38
C HIS A 165 -7.24 1.72 -11.95
N PHE A 166 -6.84 0.56 -11.39
CA PHE A 166 -6.34 0.47 -10.02
C PHE A 166 -4.81 0.47 -9.96
N GLN A 167 -4.13 -0.02 -11.00
CA GLN A 167 -2.67 -0.04 -11.06
C GLN A 167 -2.11 1.34 -11.38
N HIS A 168 -1.36 1.92 -10.45
CA HIS A 168 -0.78 3.26 -10.60
C HIS A 168 0.75 3.25 -10.62
N VAL A 169 1.36 2.26 -9.95
CA VAL A 169 2.82 2.17 -9.80
C VAL A 169 3.31 0.83 -10.34
N PHE A 170 4.33 0.88 -11.20
CA PHE A 170 4.98 -0.29 -11.77
C PHE A 170 6.45 -0.30 -11.38
N ILE A 171 6.92 -1.44 -10.87
CA ILE A 171 8.33 -1.67 -10.56
C ILE A 171 8.83 -2.73 -11.53
N ILE A 172 9.76 -2.37 -12.41
CA ILE A 172 10.31 -3.30 -13.40
C ILE A 172 11.60 -3.88 -12.84
N VAL A 173 11.67 -5.21 -12.74
CA VAL A 173 12.84 -5.95 -12.26
C VAL A 173 13.33 -6.82 -13.40
N ARG A 174 14.58 -6.70 -13.82
CA ARG A 174 15.11 -7.46 -14.95
C ARG A 174 16.26 -8.33 -14.49
N VAL A 175 16.07 -9.64 -14.62
CA VAL A 175 17.11 -10.58 -14.21
C VAL A 175 18.22 -10.70 -15.25
N HIS A 176 19.45 -10.74 -14.77
CA HIS A 176 20.68 -11.04 -15.49
C HIS A 176 21.38 -12.21 -14.81
N ASN A 177 21.94 -13.15 -15.59
CA ASN A 177 22.61 -14.35 -15.08
C ASN A 177 21.76 -15.17 -14.09
N ALA A 178 20.47 -15.33 -14.38
CA ALA A 178 19.53 -16.06 -13.52
C ALA A 178 20.00 -17.48 -13.20
N CYS A 179 19.66 -17.97 -12.01
CA CYS A 179 19.98 -19.30 -11.51
C CYS A 179 21.50 -19.58 -11.47
N THR A 180 22.30 -18.54 -11.20
CA THR A 180 23.76 -18.64 -11.00
C THR A 180 24.18 -17.82 -9.78
N ASP A 181 25.39 -18.07 -9.27
CA ASP A 181 25.96 -17.32 -8.15
C ASP A 181 26.18 -15.82 -8.46
N ASN A 182 26.15 -15.43 -9.74
CA ASN A 182 26.34 -14.06 -10.21
C ASN A 182 25.03 -13.40 -10.67
N VAL A 183 23.88 -13.88 -10.16
CA VAL A 183 22.56 -13.31 -10.47
C VAL A 183 22.47 -11.85 -10.03
N SER A 184 21.92 -11.00 -10.90
CA SER A 184 21.63 -9.59 -10.60
C SER A 184 20.28 -9.18 -11.18
N TYR A 185 19.61 -8.23 -10.53
CA TYR A 185 18.22 -7.83 -10.80
C TYR A 185 18.07 -6.34 -11.04
#